data_AF-S4R933-F1
#
_entry.id   AF-S4R933-F1
#
_cell.length_a   1.000
_cell.length_b   1.000
_cell.length_c   1.000
_cell.angle_alpha   90.00
_cell.angle_beta   90.00
_cell.angle_gamma   90.00
#
_symmetry.space_group_name_H-M   'P 1'
#
loop_
_entity.id
_entity.type
_entity.pdbx_description
1 polymer ?
#
loop_
_entity_poly.entity_id
_entity_poly.type
_entity_poly.pdbx_seq_one_letter_code
_entity_poly.pdbx_strand_id
1 'polypeptide(L)'
;MTFFNVLNFGDQGIYDVVNNLGSMVPRFVFLPIEDSFYVFFARSLIRGKIAMQQNEDDIAIMAKVLQSLLKLVLLIGVTVLTFGFSYSYLALDLYGGSLLSSSGAGPMLLRWYSAYVLFLALNGITECFVFAAMEQSEVDRYNMRLLFLSVVFLVLSYALTRAFGSVGFVLANCLNMALRLASSLKFIAAYFRDTPHEPLAALRPNLALAFTFLCSWAITAYSEV
;
A
#
# COMPACT_ATOMS: atom_id res chain seq x y z
N MET A 1 14.89 15.02 -5.63
CA MET A 1 16.06 14.56 -4.87
C MET A 1 17.34 15.29 -5.30
N THR A 2 17.67 15.32 -6.59
CA THR A 2 18.92 15.93 -7.13
C THR A 2 18.96 17.46 -7.12
N PHE A 3 17.86 18.15 -7.40
CA PHE A 3 17.85 19.62 -7.51
C PHE A 3 18.06 20.38 -6.18
N PHE A 4 17.80 19.75 -5.04
CA PHE A 4 17.86 20.40 -3.73
C PHE A 4 18.96 19.83 -2.81
N ASN A 5 19.82 18.93 -3.31
CA ASN A 5 20.90 18.27 -2.55
C ASN A 5 20.46 17.79 -1.14
N VAL A 6 19.24 17.25 -1.02
CA VAL A 6 18.70 16.82 0.28
C VAL A 6 19.30 15.48 0.73
N LEU A 7 19.84 14.71 -0.22
CA LEU A 7 20.53 13.43 0.01
C LEU A 7 21.84 13.41 -0.76
N ASN A 8 22.88 12.78 -0.19
CA ASN A 8 24.12 12.53 -0.91
C ASN A 8 23.91 11.48 -2.02
N PHE A 9 24.75 11.47 -3.05
CA PHE A 9 24.66 10.53 -4.18
C PHE A 9 24.71 9.07 -3.75
N GLY A 10 25.50 8.74 -2.72
CA GLY A 10 25.52 7.38 -2.16
C GLY A 10 24.16 6.94 -1.63
N ASP A 11 23.50 7.79 -0.83
CA ASP A 11 22.18 7.50 -0.25
C ASP A 11 21.09 7.41 -1.32
N GLN A 12 21.21 8.21 -2.39
CA GLN A 12 20.30 8.13 -3.55
C GLN A 12 20.46 6.79 -4.27
N GLY A 13 21.70 6.33 -4.48
CA GLY A 13 21.95 5.02 -5.09
C GLY A 13 21.42 3.85 -4.26
N ILE A 14 21.64 3.88 -2.94
CA ILE A 14 21.09 2.86 -2.03
C ILE A 14 19.56 2.90 -2.06
N TYR A 15 18.98 4.09 -1.99
CA TYR A 15 17.52 4.26 -2.08
C TYR A 15 16.94 3.68 -3.37
N ASP A 16 17.54 3.99 -4.52
CA ASP A 16 17.05 3.51 -5.82
C ASP A 16 17.12 1.98 -5.94
N VAL A 17 18.19 1.38 -5.43
CA VAL A 17 18.33 -0.09 -5.37
C VAL A 17 17.25 -0.70 -4.48
N VAL A 18 17.10 -0.19 -3.25
CA VAL A 18 16.09 -0.70 -2.30
C VAL A 18 14.68 -0.50 -2.84
N ASN A 19 14.39 0.64 -3.46
CA ASN A 19 13.08 0.91 -4.05
C ASN A 19 12.77 -0.03 -5.22
N ASN A 20 13.75 -0.35 -6.06
CA ASN A 20 13.55 -1.33 -7.14
C ASN A 20 13.37 -2.76 -6.62
N LEU A 21 14.10 -3.16 -5.59
CA LEU A 21 13.93 -4.45 -4.94
C LEU A 21 12.58 -4.55 -4.21
N GLY A 22 12.27 -3.58 -3.37
CA GLY A 22 11.04 -3.56 -2.58
C GLY A 22 9.77 -3.43 -3.43
N SER A 23 9.83 -2.76 -4.58
CA SER A 23 8.70 -2.63 -5.49
C SER A 23 8.40 -3.88 -6.31
N MET A 24 9.20 -4.96 -6.21
CA MET A 24 8.93 -6.19 -6.95
C MET A 24 7.58 -6.81 -6.60
N VAL A 25 7.23 -6.93 -5.31
CA VAL A 25 5.93 -7.50 -4.90
C VAL A 25 4.77 -6.63 -5.42
N PRO A 26 4.75 -5.30 -5.23
CA PRO A 26 3.77 -4.44 -5.88
C PRO A 26 3.68 -4.62 -7.41
N ARG A 27 4.81 -4.66 -8.12
CA ARG A 27 4.84 -4.71 -9.59
C ARG A 27 4.37 -6.05 -10.16
N PHE A 28 4.74 -7.17 -9.53
CA PHE A 28 4.49 -8.50 -10.07
C PHE A 28 3.26 -9.18 -9.47
N VAL A 29 2.82 -8.76 -8.28
CA VAL A 29 1.66 -9.37 -7.60
C VAL A 29 0.48 -8.42 -7.56
N PHE A 30 0.66 -7.24 -6.96
CA PHE A 30 -0.49 -6.34 -6.73
C PHE A 30 -0.98 -5.67 -8.00
N LEU A 31 -0.09 -5.17 -8.86
CA LEU A 31 -0.46 -4.47 -10.08
C LEU A 31 -1.30 -5.35 -11.04
N PRO A 32 -0.94 -6.61 -11.36
CA PRO A 32 -1.79 -7.46 -12.19
C PRO A 32 -3.15 -7.78 -11.56
N ILE A 33 -3.20 -7.94 -10.23
CA ILE A 33 -4.46 -8.13 -9.49
C ILE A 33 -5.32 -6.86 -9.63
N GLU A 34 -4.73 -5.70 -9.39
CA GLU A 34 -5.40 -4.40 -9.47
C GLU A 34 -6.03 -4.17 -10.85
N ASP A 35 -5.26 -4.36 -11.93
CA ASP A 35 -5.72 -4.18 -13.30
C ASP A 35 -6.85 -5.16 -13.66
N SER A 36 -6.71 -6.43 -13.26
CA SER A 36 -7.70 -7.49 -13.54
C SER A 36 -9.02 -7.20 -12.83
N PHE A 37 -8.97 -6.83 -11.55
CA PHE A 37 -10.17 -6.58 -10.76
C PHE A 37 -10.78 -5.21 -11.02
N TYR A 38 -10.01 -4.21 -11.45
CA TYR A 38 -10.56 -2.97 -12.00
C TYR A 38 -11.50 -3.27 -13.17
N VAL A 39 -11.06 -4.08 -14.15
CA VAL A 39 -11.88 -4.45 -15.31
C VAL A 39 -13.13 -5.22 -14.89
N PHE A 40 -12.99 -6.12 -13.91
CA PHE A 40 -14.13 -6.86 -13.34
C PHE A 40 -15.16 -5.91 -12.72
N PHE A 41 -14.75 -5.05 -11.79
CA PHE A 41 -15.65 -4.10 -11.14
C PHE A 41 -16.28 -3.13 -12.14
N ALA A 42 -15.51 -2.63 -13.12
CA ALA A 42 -16.00 -1.67 -14.10
C ALA A 42 -17.04 -2.28 -15.07
N ARG A 43 -17.05 -3.60 -15.25
CA ARG A 43 -18.07 -4.30 -16.04
C ARG A 43 -19.30 -4.68 -15.24
N SER A 44 -19.12 -4.99 -13.96
CA SER A 44 -20.21 -5.43 -13.06
C SER A 44 -20.94 -4.26 -12.39
N LEU A 45 -20.35 -3.07 -12.33
CA LEU A 45 -20.97 -1.88 -11.75
C LEU A 45 -21.40 -0.89 -12.82
N ILE A 46 -22.59 -0.32 -12.64
CA ILE A 46 -23.01 0.87 -13.38
C ILE A 46 -22.38 2.09 -12.70
N ARG A 47 -21.47 2.79 -13.38
CA ARG A 47 -20.79 3.98 -12.85
C ARG A 47 -21.78 5.04 -12.36
N GLY A 48 -21.47 5.68 -11.24
CA GLY A 48 -22.23 6.79 -10.68
C GLY A 48 -23.50 6.40 -9.92
N LYS A 49 -23.90 5.12 -9.93
CA LYS A 49 -25.04 4.63 -9.15
C LYS A 49 -24.60 4.09 -7.80
N ILE A 50 -25.32 4.50 -6.75
CA ILE A 50 -25.18 3.96 -5.39
C ILE A 50 -25.53 2.46 -5.36
N ALA A 51 -25.00 1.73 -4.39
CA ALA A 51 -25.16 0.27 -4.31
C ALA A 51 -26.64 -0.18 -4.34
N MET A 52 -27.55 0.56 -3.73
CA MET A 52 -28.99 0.23 -3.70
C MET A 52 -29.70 0.37 -5.06
N GLN A 53 -29.09 1.05 -6.04
CA GLN A 53 -29.62 1.24 -7.39
C GLN A 53 -29.01 0.26 -8.41
N GLN A 54 -28.11 -0.60 -7.96
CA GLN A 54 -27.51 -1.66 -8.76
C GLN A 54 -28.36 -2.94 -8.63
N ASN A 55 -28.06 -3.94 -9.43
CA ASN A 55 -28.63 -5.27 -9.24
C ASN A 55 -28.11 -5.87 -7.92
N GLU A 56 -29.02 -6.42 -7.11
CA GLU A 56 -28.73 -6.96 -5.78
C GLU A 56 -27.72 -8.12 -5.86
N ASP A 57 -27.88 -9.02 -6.82
CA ASP A 57 -26.96 -10.15 -7.03
C ASP A 57 -25.54 -9.67 -7.38
N ASP A 58 -25.44 -8.67 -8.25
CA ASP A 58 -24.15 -8.11 -8.66
C ASP A 58 -23.44 -7.45 -7.48
N ILE A 59 -24.16 -6.66 -6.67
CA ILE A 59 -23.61 -6.02 -5.46
C ILE A 59 -23.15 -7.04 -4.43
N ALA A 60 -23.91 -8.10 -4.21
CA ALA A 60 -23.52 -9.17 -3.29
C ALA A 60 -22.22 -9.84 -3.73
N ILE A 61 -22.08 -10.13 -5.03
CA ILE A 61 -20.85 -10.70 -5.61
C ILE A 61 -19.70 -9.69 -5.48
N MET A 62 -19.92 -8.42 -5.82
CA MET A 62 -18.88 -7.38 -5.75
C MET A 62 -18.37 -7.21 -4.33
N ALA A 63 -19.26 -7.15 -3.34
CA ALA A 63 -18.88 -7.03 -1.94
C ALA A 63 -18.05 -8.24 -1.49
N LYS A 64 -18.46 -9.45 -1.85
CA LYS A 64 -17.74 -10.69 -1.50
C LYS A 64 -16.35 -10.76 -2.16
N VAL A 65 -16.25 -10.35 -3.43
CA VAL A 65 -14.98 -10.30 -4.16
C VAL A 65 -14.07 -9.24 -3.53
N LEU A 66 -14.55 -8.02 -3.32
CA LEU A 66 -13.78 -6.94 -2.68
C LEU A 66 -13.28 -7.35 -1.29
N GLN A 67 -14.14 -7.95 -0.47
CA GLN A 67 -13.76 -8.47 0.85
C GLN A 67 -12.66 -9.52 0.76
N SER A 68 -12.79 -10.47 -0.17
CA SER A 68 -11.81 -11.54 -0.38
C SER A 68 -10.47 -11.00 -0.86
N LEU A 69 -10.48 -10.02 -1.77
CA LEU A 69 -9.27 -9.36 -2.27
C LEU A 69 -8.58 -8.57 -1.18
N LEU A 70 -9.31 -7.75 -0.42
CA LEU A 70 -8.74 -6.99 0.70
C LEU A 70 -8.08 -7.92 1.71
N LYS A 71 -8.72 -9.06 2.04
CA LYS A 71 -8.14 -10.05 2.93
C LYS A 71 -6.89 -10.70 2.34
N LEU A 72 -6.90 -11.04 1.04
CA LEU A 72 -5.76 -11.62 0.34
C LEU A 72 -4.55 -10.66 0.36
N VAL A 73 -4.72 -9.42 -0.08
CA VAL A 73 -3.63 -8.45 -0.16
C VAL A 73 -3.16 -8.00 1.22
N LEU A 74 -4.04 -7.97 2.23
CA LEU A 74 -3.67 -7.75 3.62
C LEU A 74 -2.76 -8.87 4.13
N LEU A 75 -3.11 -10.14 3.89
CA LEU A 75 -2.29 -11.28 4.31
C LEU A 75 -0.92 -11.28 3.63
N ILE A 76 -0.87 -11.01 2.33
CA ILE A 76 0.40 -10.89 1.59
C ILE A 76 1.22 -9.70 2.13
N GLY A 77 0.60 -8.53 2.30
CA GLY A 77 1.26 -7.33 2.78
C GLY A 77 1.83 -7.47 4.20
N VAL A 78 1.08 -8.09 5.12
CA VAL A 78 1.55 -8.34 6.50
C VAL A 78 2.65 -9.42 6.52
N THR A 79 2.59 -10.40 5.63
CA THR A 79 3.69 -11.38 5.44
C THR A 79 4.96 -10.68 4.98
N VAL A 80 4.88 -9.83 3.95
CA VAL A 80 6.03 -9.03 3.48
C VAL A 80 6.54 -8.10 4.57
N LEU A 81 5.66 -7.44 5.34
CA LEU A 81 6.07 -6.62 6.46
C LEU A 81 6.84 -7.43 7.52
N THR A 82 6.32 -8.58 7.92
CA THR A 82 6.90 -9.40 8.99
C THR A 82 8.28 -9.94 8.62
N PHE A 83 8.36 -10.61 7.47
CA PHE A 83 9.58 -11.26 7.02
C PHE A 83 10.55 -10.29 6.33
N GLY A 84 10.03 -9.34 5.55
CA GLY A 84 10.83 -8.30 4.91
C GLY A 84 11.53 -7.43 5.93
N PHE A 85 10.86 -7.08 7.04
CA PHE A 85 11.51 -6.33 8.12
C PHE A 85 12.66 -7.12 8.77
N SER A 86 12.42 -8.39 9.11
CA SER A 86 13.37 -9.21 9.87
C SER A 86 14.50 -9.83 9.03
N TYR A 87 14.34 -9.88 7.70
CA TYR A 87 15.35 -10.43 6.80
C TYR A 87 15.88 -9.39 5.81
N SER A 88 15.71 -8.10 6.13
CA SER A 88 16.18 -7.01 5.27
C SER A 88 17.69 -7.05 5.05
N TYR A 89 18.48 -7.39 6.08
CA TYR A 89 19.93 -7.54 5.92
C TYR A 89 20.27 -8.66 4.94
N LEU A 90 19.74 -9.87 5.19
CA LEU A 90 19.99 -11.06 4.37
C LEU A 90 19.55 -10.85 2.91
N ALA A 91 18.38 -10.24 2.70
CA ALA A 91 17.85 -9.97 1.37
C ALA A 91 18.76 -9.03 0.57
N LEU A 92 19.27 -7.97 1.21
CA LEU A 92 20.19 -7.04 0.56
C LEU A 92 21.58 -7.63 0.35
N ASP A 93 22.07 -8.43 1.30
CA ASP A 93 23.36 -9.09 1.19
C ASP A 93 23.37 -10.10 0.03
N LEU A 94 22.28 -10.86 -0.12
CA LEU A 94 22.11 -11.77 -1.27
C LEU A 94 22.01 -11.01 -2.60
N TYR A 95 21.33 -9.86 -2.62
CA TYR A 95 21.06 -9.12 -3.85
C TYR A 95 22.27 -8.32 -4.34
N GLY A 96 22.95 -7.61 -3.44
CA GLY A 96 24.02 -6.67 -3.80
C GLY A 96 25.20 -6.64 -2.83
N GLY A 97 25.30 -7.64 -1.95
CA GLY A 97 26.46 -7.88 -1.09
C GLY A 97 26.66 -6.87 0.03
N SER A 98 27.83 -7.01 0.68
CA SER A 98 28.25 -6.20 1.83
C SER A 98 28.16 -4.69 1.59
N LEU A 99 28.33 -4.21 0.36
CA LEU A 99 28.21 -2.78 0.04
C LEU A 99 26.85 -2.18 0.43
N LEU A 100 25.77 -2.94 0.27
CA LEU A 100 24.40 -2.52 0.57
C LEU A 100 23.97 -2.92 1.99
N SER A 101 24.48 -4.05 2.50
CA SER A 101 24.08 -4.59 3.80
C SER A 101 24.89 -3.99 4.98
N SER A 102 26.17 -3.67 4.79
CA SER A 102 27.08 -3.27 5.89
C SER A 102 26.92 -1.80 6.33
N SER A 103 26.33 -0.94 5.50
CA SER A 103 26.17 0.49 5.78
C SER A 103 25.02 0.80 6.76
N GLY A 104 24.19 -0.19 7.13
CA GLY A 104 23.03 -0.05 8.02
C GLY A 104 21.85 0.72 7.40
N ALA A 105 22.11 1.70 6.54
CA ALA A 105 21.11 2.50 5.83
C ALA A 105 20.26 1.66 4.87
N GLY A 106 20.86 0.71 4.14
CA GLY A 106 20.16 -0.20 3.23
C GLY A 106 19.12 -1.06 3.95
N PRO A 107 19.51 -1.87 4.96
CA PRO A 107 18.57 -2.69 5.72
C PRO A 107 17.47 -1.87 6.38
N MET A 108 17.80 -0.70 6.94
CA MET A 108 16.81 0.20 7.53
C MET A 108 15.79 0.71 6.49
N LEU A 109 16.25 1.07 5.28
CA LEU A 109 15.37 1.45 4.19
C LEU A 109 14.42 0.33 3.79
N LEU A 110 14.93 -0.89 3.61
CA LEU A 110 14.11 -2.03 3.19
C LEU A 110 13.09 -2.44 4.26
N ARG A 111 13.42 -2.29 5.54
CA ARG A 111 12.49 -2.44 6.67
C ARG A 111 11.30 -1.50 6.55
N TRP A 112 11.55 -0.20 6.36
CA TRP A 112 10.48 0.79 6.18
C TRP A 112 9.74 0.60 4.85
N TYR A 113 10.43 0.16 3.80
CA TYR A 113 9.81 -0.17 2.54
C TYR A 113 8.85 -1.36 2.68
N SER A 114 9.18 -2.35 3.51
CA SER A 114 8.29 -3.49 3.78
C SER A 114 6.96 -3.03 4.41
N ALA A 115 6.98 -2.01 5.27
CA ALA A 115 5.77 -1.36 5.76
C ALA A 115 5.03 -0.59 4.66
N TYR A 116 5.77 0.08 3.78
CA TYR A 116 5.19 0.77 2.62
C TYR A 116 4.44 -0.18 1.67
N VAL A 117 4.95 -1.40 1.45
CA VAL A 117 4.31 -2.43 0.61
C VAL A 117 2.92 -2.79 1.12
N LEU A 118 2.69 -2.83 2.44
CA LEU A 118 1.37 -3.06 3.02
C LEU A 118 0.37 -1.96 2.64
N PHE A 119 0.80 -0.69 2.69
CA PHE A 119 -0.04 0.43 2.26
C PHE A 119 -0.36 0.39 0.77
N LEU A 120 0.64 0.06 -0.07
CA LEU A 120 0.44 -0.12 -1.51
C LEU A 120 -0.60 -1.20 -1.81
N ALA A 121 -0.49 -2.35 -1.13
CA ALA A 121 -1.39 -3.49 -1.30
C ALA A 121 -2.86 -3.10 -1.06
N LEU A 122 -3.12 -2.46 0.08
CA LEU A 122 -4.46 -2.03 0.46
C LEU A 122 -4.97 -0.88 -0.42
N ASN A 123 -4.11 0.10 -0.71
CA ASN A 123 -4.48 1.25 -1.51
C ASN A 123 -4.89 0.83 -2.93
N GLY A 124 -4.11 -0.01 -3.61
CA GLY A 124 -4.40 -0.46 -4.98
C GLY A 124 -5.78 -1.09 -5.12
N ILE A 125 -6.11 -2.06 -4.25
CA ILE A 125 -7.44 -2.72 -4.29
C ILE A 125 -8.59 -1.77 -3.94
N THR A 126 -8.41 -0.88 -2.96
CA THR A 126 -9.47 0.06 -2.60
C THR A 126 -9.71 1.12 -3.69
N GLU A 127 -8.64 1.67 -4.27
CA GLU A 127 -8.75 2.67 -5.33
C GLU A 127 -9.29 2.08 -6.62
N CYS A 128 -8.87 0.86 -7.01
CA CYS A 128 -9.38 0.25 -8.23
C CYS A 128 -10.90 0.05 -8.18
N PHE A 129 -11.44 -0.36 -7.03
CA PHE A 129 -12.90 -0.42 -6.82
C PHE A 129 -13.54 0.97 -6.88
N VAL A 130 -12.96 1.95 -6.21
CA VAL A 130 -13.48 3.33 -6.18
C VAL A 130 -13.54 3.92 -7.59
N PHE A 131 -12.48 3.79 -8.39
CA PHE A 131 -12.44 4.27 -9.78
C PHE A 131 -13.40 3.51 -10.70
N ALA A 132 -13.67 2.23 -10.42
CA ALA A 132 -14.65 1.46 -11.17
C ALA A 132 -16.10 1.90 -10.84
N ALA A 133 -16.38 2.34 -9.62
CA ALA A 133 -17.71 2.74 -9.15
C ALA A 133 -18.06 4.21 -9.43
N MET A 134 -17.09 5.12 -9.38
CA MET A 134 -17.31 6.56 -9.52
C MET A 134 -17.82 6.97 -10.90
N GLU A 135 -18.65 8.02 -10.94
CA GLU A 135 -18.96 8.77 -12.17
C GLU A 135 -17.79 9.68 -12.55
N GLN A 136 -17.72 10.12 -13.81
CA GLN A 136 -16.69 11.02 -14.31
C GLN A 136 -16.53 12.29 -13.46
N SER A 137 -17.63 12.92 -13.02
CA SER A 137 -17.59 14.14 -12.20
C SER A 137 -16.94 13.91 -10.82
N GLU A 138 -17.17 12.75 -10.22
CA GLU A 138 -16.56 12.34 -8.96
C GLU A 138 -15.09 11.93 -9.15
N VAL A 139 -14.74 11.31 -10.28
CA VAL A 139 -13.34 11.04 -10.67
C VAL A 139 -12.56 12.35 -10.84
N ASP A 140 -13.13 13.35 -11.49
CA ASP A 140 -12.47 14.66 -11.68
C ASP A 140 -12.24 15.34 -10.32
N ARG A 141 -13.22 15.29 -9.42
CA ARG A 141 -13.09 15.78 -8.05
C ARG A 141 -12.03 15.01 -7.26
N TYR A 142 -11.97 13.69 -7.43
CA TYR A 142 -10.95 12.84 -6.81
C TYR A 142 -9.55 13.21 -7.33
N ASN A 143 -9.40 13.42 -8.64
CA ASN A 143 -8.15 13.86 -9.27
C ASN A 143 -7.68 15.22 -8.74
N MET A 144 -8.61 16.17 -8.49
CA MET A 144 -8.25 17.44 -7.85
C MET A 144 -7.78 17.25 -6.40
N ARG A 145 -8.36 16.30 -5.65
CA ARG A 145 -7.85 15.93 -4.32
C ARG A 145 -6.47 15.26 -4.40
N LEU A 146 -6.23 14.41 -5.40
CA LEU A 146 -4.92 13.81 -5.65
C LEU A 146 -3.86 14.87 -5.97
N LEU A 147 -4.21 15.92 -6.72
CA LEU A 147 -3.32 17.04 -6.99
C LEU A 147 -2.93 17.77 -5.70
N PHE A 148 -3.91 18.08 -4.83
CA PHE A 148 -3.64 18.66 -3.52
C PHE A 148 -2.77 17.75 -2.65
N LEU A 149 -3.09 16.44 -2.59
CA LEU A 149 -2.29 15.45 -1.87
C LEU A 149 -0.85 15.37 -2.41
N SER A 150 -0.64 15.56 -3.72
CA SER A 150 0.70 15.58 -4.33
C SER A 150 1.53 16.77 -3.85
N VAL A 151 0.91 17.95 -3.67
CA VAL A 151 1.59 19.12 -3.09
C VAL A 151 1.95 18.87 -1.62
N VAL A 152 1.01 18.32 -0.84
CA VAL A 152 1.26 17.95 0.56
C VAL A 152 2.37 16.90 0.66
N PHE A 153 2.35 15.90 -0.21
CA PHE A 153 3.38 14.87 -0.31
C PHE A 153 4.74 15.46 -0.66
N LEU A 154 4.83 16.44 -1.56
CA LEU A 154 6.09 17.11 -1.90
C LEU A 154 6.68 17.82 -0.68
N VAL A 155 5.85 18.56 0.06
CA VAL A 155 6.28 19.26 1.29
C VAL A 155 6.70 18.27 2.37
N LEU A 156 5.91 17.22 2.61
CA LEU A 156 6.23 16.17 3.57
C LEU A 156 7.51 15.42 3.19
N SER A 157 7.67 15.08 1.91
CA SER A 157 8.86 14.45 1.38
C SER A 157 10.09 15.30 1.64
N TYR A 158 10.02 16.60 1.38
CA TYR A 158 11.14 17.51 1.66
C TYR A 158 11.46 17.57 3.17
N ALA A 159 10.45 17.80 4.01
CA ALA A 159 10.62 17.93 5.46
C ALA A 159 11.16 16.64 6.12
N LEU A 160 10.56 15.49 5.80
CA LEU A 160 10.95 14.20 6.36
C LEU A 160 12.30 13.73 5.81
N THR A 161 12.59 13.96 4.52
CA THR A 161 13.90 13.61 3.97
C THR A 161 15.01 14.42 4.62
N ARG A 162 14.77 15.69 4.95
CA ARG A 162 15.74 16.52 5.68
C ARG A 162 15.95 16.04 7.13
N ALA A 163 14.90 15.48 7.77
CA ALA A 163 14.96 15.02 9.15
C ALA A 163 15.52 13.60 9.31
N PHE A 164 15.17 12.68 8.40
CA PHE A 164 15.41 11.24 8.51
C PHE A 164 16.14 10.64 7.29
N GLY A 165 16.68 11.48 6.41
CA GLY A 165 17.34 11.02 5.18
C GLY A 165 16.40 10.26 4.24
N SER A 166 16.93 9.26 3.54
CA SER A 166 16.19 8.45 2.57
C SER A 166 15.01 7.69 3.19
N VAL A 167 15.10 7.31 4.46
CA VAL A 167 13.99 6.71 5.22
C VAL A 167 12.82 7.69 5.35
N GLY A 168 13.12 8.97 5.55
CA GLY A 168 12.12 10.03 5.59
C GLY A 168 11.30 10.13 4.31
N PHE A 169 11.92 9.86 3.16
CA PHE A 169 11.20 9.81 1.89
C PHE A 169 10.25 8.60 1.80
N VAL A 170 10.66 7.42 2.28
CA VAL A 170 9.76 6.25 2.37
C VAL A 170 8.59 6.54 3.32
N LEU A 171 8.85 7.16 4.47
CA LEU A 171 7.80 7.56 5.42
C LEU A 171 6.80 8.55 4.81
N ALA A 172 7.27 9.53 4.03
CA ALA A 172 6.40 10.45 3.31
C ALA A 172 5.48 9.71 2.33
N ASN A 173 6.01 8.68 1.64
CA ASN A 173 5.22 7.83 0.75
C ASN A 173 4.18 7.00 1.53
N CYS A 174 4.55 6.44 2.69
CA CYS A 174 3.61 5.75 3.57
C CYS A 174 2.45 6.67 3.99
N LEU A 175 2.74 7.91 4.41
CA LEU A 175 1.72 8.89 4.78
C LEU A 175 0.81 9.24 3.61
N ASN A 176 1.37 9.47 2.42
CA ASN A 176 0.60 9.74 1.23
C ASN A 176 -0.35 8.59 0.88
N MET A 177 0.14 7.33 0.90
CA MET A 177 -0.70 6.16 0.64
C MET A 177 -1.72 5.92 1.76
N ALA A 178 -1.41 6.23 3.01
CA ALA A 178 -2.37 6.14 4.11
C ALA A 178 -3.54 7.13 3.94
N LEU A 179 -3.26 8.37 3.53
CA LEU A 179 -4.30 9.38 3.26
C LEU A 179 -5.20 8.98 2.08
N ARG A 180 -4.60 8.43 1.02
CA ARG A 180 -5.33 7.89 -0.13
C ARG A 180 -6.21 6.70 0.28
N LEU A 181 -5.64 5.72 0.98
CA LEU A 181 -6.38 4.59 1.54
C LEU A 181 -7.55 5.06 2.42
N ALA A 182 -7.34 6.00 3.34
CA ALA A 182 -8.41 6.51 4.18
C ALA A 182 -9.54 7.18 3.37
N SER A 183 -9.21 7.85 2.27
CA SER A 183 -10.19 8.45 1.36
C SER A 183 -11.01 7.40 0.62
N SER A 184 -10.35 6.35 0.11
CA SER A 184 -11.00 5.22 -0.57
C SER A 184 -11.88 4.41 0.39
N LEU A 185 -11.41 4.15 1.61
CA LEU A 185 -12.20 3.46 2.64
C LEU A 185 -13.46 4.24 3.03
N LYS A 186 -13.36 5.57 3.15
CA LYS A 186 -14.53 6.43 3.40
C LYS A 186 -15.54 6.34 2.26
N PHE A 187 -15.08 6.32 1.01
CA PHE A 187 -15.97 6.15 -0.14
C PHE A 187 -16.65 4.78 -0.13
N ILE A 188 -15.90 3.69 0.06
CA ILE A 188 -16.44 2.33 0.09
C ILE A 188 -17.46 2.18 1.23
N ALA A 189 -17.14 2.69 2.42
CA ALA A 189 -18.07 2.67 3.55
C ALA A 189 -19.36 3.45 3.28
N ALA A 190 -19.28 4.59 2.59
CA ALA A 190 -20.45 5.35 2.19
C ALA A 190 -21.25 4.63 1.08
N TYR A 191 -20.56 3.99 0.13
CA TYR A 191 -21.16 3.28 -0.99
C TYR A 191 -22.04 2.10 -0.55
N PHE A 192 -21.57 1.33 0.44
CA PHE A 192 -22.29 0.15 0.96
C PHE A 192 -23.16 0.43 2.19
N ARG A 193 -23.23 1.68 2.69
CA ARG A 193 -23.90 2.04 3.95
C ARG A 193 -25.34 1.53 4.06
N ASP A 194 -26.10 1.64 2.98
CA ASP A 194 -27.53 1.31 2.93
C ASP A 194 -27.78 -0.14 2.44
N THR A 195 -26.73 -0.95 2.37
CA THR A 195 -26.80 -2.36 1.98
C THR A 195 -26.41 -3.28 3.14
N PRO A 196 -26.85 -4.54 3.18
CA PRO A 196 -26.45 -5.47 4.24
C PRO A 196 -24.99 -5.94 4.14
N HIS A 197 -24.25 -5.52 3.11
CA HIS A 197 -22.91 -6.01 2.83
C HIS A 197 -21.83 -5.08 3.41
N GLU A 198 -20.89 -5.66 4.16
CA GLU A 198 -19.77 -4.92 4.77
C GLU A 198 -18.41 -5.46 4.27
N PRO A 199 -17.98 -5.11 3.05
CA PRO A 199 -16.72 -5.65 2.50
C PRO A 199 -15.48 -5.23 3.30
N LEU A 200 -15.55 -4.08 3.99
CA LEU A 200 -14.47 -3.59 4.84
C LEU A 200 -14.27 -4.41 6.13
N ALA A 201 -15.19 -5.34 6.44
CA ALA A 201 -15.00 -6.29 7.52
C ALA A 201 -13.73 -7.14 7.35
N ALA A 202 -13.21 -7.27 6.12
CA ALA A 202 -11.92 -7.91 5.85
C ALA A 202 -10.73 -7.26 6.58
N LEU A 203 -10.80 -5.96 6.87
CA LEU A 203 -9.73 -5.21 7.53
C LEU A 203 -9.81 -5.28 9.06
N ARG A 204 -10.89 -5.86 9.61
CA ARG A 204 -11.01 -6.01 11.05
C ARG A 204 -9.90 -6.94 11.56
N PRO A 205 -9.13 -6.53 12.58
CA PRO A 205 -8.04 -7.34 13.09
C PRO A 205 -8.62 -8.63 13.70
N ASN A 206 -8.36 -9.76 13.05
CA ASN A 206 -8.57 -11.05 13.70
C ASN A 206 -7.42 -11.25 14.70
N LEU A 207 -7.76 -11.26 16.00
CA LEU A 207 -6.79 -11.36 17.10
C LEU A 207 -5.85 -12.56 16.96
N ALA A 208 -6.34 -13.70 16.47
CA ALA A 208 -5.50 -14.87 16.23
C ALA A 208 -4.46 -14.61 15.14
N LEU A 209 -4.86 -13.97 14.03
CA LEU A 209 -3.95 -13.59 12.95
C LEU A 209 -2.92 -12.56 13.42
N ALA A 210 -3.37 -11.53 14.14
CA ALA A 210 -2.49 -10.51 14.70
C ALA A 210 -1.47 -11.12 15.68
N PHE A 211 -1.92 -12.03 16.55
CA PHE A 211 -1.05 -12.75 17.47
C PHE A 211 -0.03 -13.62 16.72
N THR A 212 -0.45 -14.41 15.73
CA THR A 212 0.45 -15.23 14.92
C THR A 212 1.53 -14.39 14.24
N PHE A 213 1.15 -13.28 13.59
CA PHE A 213 2.13 -12.41 12.94
C PHE A 213 3.05 -11.69 13.93
N LEU A 214 2.53 -11.31 15.11
CA LEU A 214 3.34 -10.72 16.17
C LEU A 214 4.36 -11.73 16.72
N CYS A 215 3.94 -12.98 16.97
CA CYS A 215 4.83 -14.06 17.39
C CYS A 215 5.88 -14.37 16.32
N SER A 216 5.46 -14.50 15.06
CA SER A 216 6.38 -14.69 13.94
C SER A 216 7.39 -13.56 13.86
N TRP A 217 6.94 -12.30 13.93
CA TRP A 217 7.82 -11.13 13.93
C TRP A 217 8.82 -11.15 15.08
N ALA A 218 8.38 -11.50 16.31
CA ALA A 218 9.28 -11.59 17.46
C ALA A 218 10.34 -12.69 17.29
N ILE A 219 9.95 -13.87 16.77
CA ILE A 219 10.86 -14.98 16.50
C ILE A 219 11.87 -14.60 15.41
N THR A 220 11.40 -14.01 14.31
CA THR A 220 12.27 -13.64 13.19
C THR A 220 13.19 -12.47 13.56
N ALA A 221 12.71 -11.51 14.35
CA ALA A 221 13.53 -10.42 14.87
C ALA A 221 14.63 -10.94 15.82
N TYR A 222 14.33 -11.94 16.65
CA TYR A 222 15.34 -12.59 17.48
C TYR A 222 16.36 -13.39 16.66
N SER A 223 15.93 -14.06 15.59
CA SER A 223 16.80 -14.85 14.72
C SER A 223 17.81 -14.03 13.92
N GLU A 224 17.56 -12.74 13.72
CA GLU A 224 18.47 -11.82 13.00
C GLU A 224 19.58 -11.27 13.93
N VAL A 225 19.40 -11.33 15.26
CA VAL A 225 20.38 -10.91 16.27
C VAL A 225 21.44 -11.99 16.49
#